data_AF-A0A7S3BS26-F1
#
_entry.id   AF-A0A7S3BS26-F1
#
_cell.length_a   1.000
_cell.length_b   1.000
_cell.length_c   1.000
_cell.angle_alpha   90.00
_cell.angle_beta   90.00
_cell.angle_gamma   90.00
#
_symmetry.space_group_name_H-M   'P 1'
#
loop_
_entity.id
_entity.type
_entity.pdbx_description
1 polymer ?
#
loop_
_entity_poly.entity_id
_entity_poly.type
_entity_poly.pdbx_seq_one_letter_code
_entity_poly.pdbx_strand_id
1 'polypeptide(L)'
;AMGNASPAANQFRGGAAPDAVCMVVGTCAKGYEPEANTGGDLIVTCDEASKNDLQYFWEAFPASGAPDERTTYMFSYLDADSRRPSLEAMLEDYWPRLERYQGVCLDDLQVQRLMFALFPAYRDSPLRAPLARVLQVGDASGVQSPMSFGGFGALSRHLARTADGVAEALLIDAMDAESLGLLNPYLPNLSAQWAFYDAMKLEPGSVAKPGYDRDFISKMMTGNFSAMRKGGDAVMRPFLQDVPSFEVLGRTLGQYMLDAPRMVPSLVFAVGPANLAAWVRHYIAMGAYQLAHGFFEASPSLVEALDELLPPRVAYALHRRRDAWKFGSGMDYKYSPALAKVVDRAGVKRAVEADV
;
A
#
# COMPACT_ATOMS: atom_id res chain seq x y z
N ALA A 1 -15.07 -4.37 -13.37
CA ALA A 1 -14.68 -4.27 -11.96
C ALA A 1 -15.11 -5.54 -11.23
N MET A 2 -14.26 -6.57 -11.15
CA MET A 2 -14.60 -7.89 -10.54
C MET A 2 -13.72 -8.24 -9.33
N GLY A 3 -13.11 -7.23 -8.69
CA GLY A 3 -12.24 -7.42 -7.51
C GLY A 3 -10.90 -8.08 -7.83
N ASN A 4 -10.15 -8.42 -6.78
CA ASN A 4 -8.84 -9.08 -6.87
C ASN A 4 -8.90 -10.48 -7.50
N ALA A 5 -10.04 -11.17 -7.35
CA ALA A 5 -10.27 -12.51 -7.92
C ALA A 5 -10.88 -12.46 -9.33
N SER A 6 -10.78 -11.33 -10.03
CA SER A 6 -11.35 -11.11 -11.37
C SER A 6 -10.93 -12.22 -12.35
N PRO A 7 -11.87 -13.08 -12.83
CA PRO A 7 -11.54 -14.15 -13.76
C PRO A 7 -10.96 -13.64 -15.08
N ALA A 8 -11.46 -12.48 -15.54
CA ALA A 8 -10.93 -11.84 -16.75
C ALA A 8 -9.48 -11.37 -16.55
N ALA A 9 -9.17 -10.74 -15.41
CA ALA A 9 -7.79 -10.30 -15.13
C ALA A 9 -6.83 -11.50 -15.06
N ASN A 10 -7.26 -12.61 -14.44
CA ASN A 10 -6.49 -13.84 -14.39
C ASN A 10 -6.25 -14.45 -15.78
N GLN A 11 -7.25 -14.42 -16.66
CA GLN A 11 -7.09 -14.86 -18.05
C GLN A 11 -6.07 -13.98 -18.80
N PHE A 12 -6.13 -12.66 -18.61
CA PHE A 12 -5.21 -11.72 -19.25
C PHE A 12 -3.77 -11.84 -18.74
N ARG A 13 -3.59 -12.25 -17.49
CA ARG A 13 -2.28 -12.59 -16.91
C ARG A 13 -1.78 -13.98 -17.34
N GLY A 14 -2.54 -14.72 -18.15
CA GLY A 14 -2.13 -16.03 -18.67
C GLY A 14 -1.93 -17.10 -17.60
N GLY A 15 -2.61 -16.97 -16.44
CA GLY A 15 -2.42 -17.88 -15.31
C GLY A 15 -1.09 -17.70 -14.56
N ALA A 16 -0.39 -16.57 -14.75
CA ALA A 16 0.79 -16.24 -13.96
C ALA A 16 0.47 -16.24 -12.46
N ALA A 17 1.36 -16.83 -11.66
CA ALA A 17 1.28 -16.75 -10.21
C ALA A 17 1.51 -15.29 -9.75
N PRO A 18 0.89 -14.85 -8.65
CA PRO A 18 1.17 -13.53 -8.11
C PRO A 18 2.59 -13.44 -7.55
N ASP A 19 3.21 -12.27 -7.70
CA ASP A 19 4.54 -11.98 -7.15
C ASP A 19 4.50 -11.83 -5.61
N ALA A 20 3.33 -11.49 -5.09
CA ALA A 20 3.06 -11.27 -3.68
C ALA A 20 1.66 -11.72 -3.31
N VAL A 21 1.51 -12.18 -2.08
CA VAL A 21 0.24 -12.51 -1.45
C VAL A 21 0.23 -11.91 -0.05
N CYS A 22 -0.81 -11.16 0.28
CA CYS A 22 -1.10 -10.84 1.68
C CYS A 22 -2.20 -11.78 2.18
N MET A 23 -1.86 -12.55 3.20
CA MET A 23 -2.81 -13.39 3.94
C MET A 23 -3.32 -12.63 5.14
N VAL A 24 -4.64 -12.60 5.32
CA VAL A 24 -5.29 -11.88 6.42
C VAL A 24 -6.27 -12.81 7.12
N VAL A 25 -6.21 -12.83 8.44
CA VAL A 25 -7.21 -13.43 9.32
C VAL A 25 -7.64 -12.39 10.35
N GLY A 26 -8.85 -12.50 10.88
CA GLY A 26 -9.28 -11.56 11.90
C GLY A 26 -10.69 -11.78 12.40
N THR A 27 -11.09 -10.90 13.32
CA THR A 27 -12.42 -10.91 13.90
C THR A 27 -13.01 -9.50 13.92
N CYS A 28 -14.34 -9.45 13.88
CA CYS A 28 -15.11 -8.35 14.45
C CYS A 28 -15.72 -8.89 15.74
N ALA A 29 -15.40 -8.27 16.88
CA ALA A 29 -15.86 -8.74 18.18
C ALA A 29 -16.31 -7.57 19.07
N LYS A 30 -17.25 -7.86 19.99
CA LYS A 30 -17.65 -6.98 21.09
C LYS A 30 -16.91 -7.36 22.37
N GLY A 31 -16.97 -6.50 23.39
CA GLY A 31 -16.30 -6.71 24.67
C GLY A 31 -15.03 -5.89 24.85
N TYR A 32 -14.75 -4.94 23.94
CA TYR A 32 -13.66 -3.99 24.12
C TYR A 32 -14.11 -2.80 24.98
N GLU A 33 -13.22 -2.29 25.82
CA GLU A 33 -13.46 -1.08 26.62
C GLU A 33 -13.75 0.13 25.71
N PRO A 34 -14.97 0.71 25.74
CA PRO A 34 -15.36 1.79 24.82
C PRO A 34 -14.45 3.01 24.87
N GLU A 35 -13.93 3.37 26.04
CA GLU A 35 -13.05 4.51 26.24
C GLU A 35 -11.68 4.33 25.57
N ALA A 36 -11.21 3.08 25.46
CA ALA A 36 -9.97 2.73 24.79
C ALA A 36 -10.18 2.47 23.28
N ASN A 37 -11.37 2.06 22.87
CA ASN A 37 -11.72 1.76 21.47
C ASN A 37 -12.12 3.02 20.66
N THR A 38 -11.29 4.06 20.71
CA THR A 38 -11.56 5.35 20.04
C THR A 38 -10.67 5.61 18.83
N GLY A 39 -9.59 4.85 18.67
CA GLY A 39 -8.60 4.99 17.61
C GLY A 39 -8.32 3.68 16.89
N GLY A 40 -7.64 3.81 15.74
CA GLY A 40 -7.24 2.69 14.91
C GLY A 40 -5.73 2.55 14.78
N ASP A 41 -5.29 1.30 14.66
CA ASP A 41 -3.92 0.91 14.34
C ASP A 41 -3.86 0.58 12.86
N LEU A 42 -3.02 1.30 12.11
CA LEU A 42 -2.93 1.12 10.66
C LEU A 42 -1.91 0.05 10.25
N ILE A 43 -0.84 -0.13 11.02
CA ILE A 43 0.10 -1.23 10.85
C ILE A 43 0.98 -1.32 12.10
N VAL A 44 0.90 -2.44 12.81
CA VAL A 44 1.71 -2.71 14.00
C VAL A 44 2.37 -4.07 13.84
N THR A 45 3.66 -4.16 14.13
CA THR A 45 4.34 -5.45 14.32
C THR A 45 5.01 -5.44 15.68
N CYS A 46 4.68 -6.42 16.51
CA CYS A 46 5.13 -6.51 17.91
C CYS A 46 5.72 -7.89 18.27
N ASP A 47 5.74 -8.81 17.30
CA ASP A 47 6.26 -10.16 17.47
C ASP A 47 7.58 -10.35 16.71
N GLU A 48 8.39 -11.29 17.21
CA GLU A 48 9.47 -11.88 16.43
C GLU A 48 8.91 -12.70 15.26
N ALA A 49 9.67 -12.84 14.19
CA ALA A 49 9.31 -13.69 13.06
C ALA A 49 8.96 -15.11 13.53
N SER A 50 7.83 -15.64 13.05
CA SER A 50 7.30 -16.95 13.43
C SER A 50 8.21 -18.09 12.95
N LYS A 51 8.03 -19.29 13.52
CA LYS A 51 8.77 -20.49 13.10
C LYS A 51 8.44 -20.94 11.67
N ASN A 52 7.33 -20.45 11.11
CA ASN A 52 6.85 -20.77 9.76
C ASN A 52 7.24 -19.68 8.73
N ASP A 53 8.28 -18.90 9.02
CA ASP A 53 8.75 -17.79 8.17
C ASP A 53 7.65 -16.76 7.85
N LEU A 54 6.90 -16.36 8.89
CA LEU A 54 5.91 -15.28 8.80
C LEU A 54 6.29 -14.14 9.74
N GLN A 55 6.15 -12.91 9.26
CA GLN A 55 6.04 -11.75 10.13
C GLN A 55 4.58 -11.38 10.24
N TYR A 56 4.06 -11.31 11.46
CA TYR A 56 2.69 -10.88 11.70
C TYR A 56 2.62 -9.37 11.90
N PHE A 57 1.69 -8.77 11.18
CA PHE A 57 1.30 -7.38 11.28
C PHE A 57 -0.15 -7.30 11.72
N TRP A 58 -0.51 -6.20 12.36
CA TRP A 58 -1.82 -5.95 12.90
C TRP A 58 -2.40 -4.66 12.37
N GLU A 59 -3.70 -4.72 12.12
CA GLU A 59 -4.57 -3.59 11.84
C GLU A 59 -5.79 -3.70 12.73
N ALA A 60 -6.24 -2.61 13.34
CA ALA A 60 -7.43 -2.67 14.17
C ALA A 60 -8.17 -1.35 14.22
N PHE A 61 -9.50 -1.39 14.12
CA PHE A 61 -10.34 -0.20 14.03
C PHE A 61 -11.63 -0.39 14.83
N PRO A 62 -12.17 0.66 15.47
CA PRO A 62 -13.50 0.63 16.03
C PRO A 62 -14.52 0.30 14.92
N ALA A 63 -15.40 -0.66 15.18
CA ALA A 63 -16.46 -1.02 14.24
C ALA A 63 -17.62 -0.04 14.37
N SER A 64 -18.39 0.14 13.30
CA SER A 64 -19.51 1.09 13.28
C SER A 64 -20.76 0.62 14.04
N GLY A 65 -20.81 -0.64 14.48
CA GLY A 65 -22.01 -1.22 15.08
C GLY A 65 -22.23 -0.82 16.54
N ALA A 66 -21.16 -0.75 17.34
CA ALA A 66 -21.22 -0.30 18.73
C ALA A 66 -19.85 0.21 19.24
N PRO A 67 -19.81 1.07 20.29
CA PRO A 67 -18.55 1.58 20.85
C PRO A 67 -17.60 0.51 21.40
N ASP A 68 -18.14 -0.61 21.88
CA ASP A 68 -17.40 -1.77 22.38
C ASP A 68 -17.04 -2.79 21.29
N GLU A 69 -17.40 -2.51 20.03
CA GLU A 69 -17.14 -3.39 18.90
C GLU A 69 -15.88 -2.94 18.16
N ARG A 70 -14.96 -3.88 17.91
CA ARG A 70 -13.70 -3.63 17.21
C ARG A 70 -13.46 -4.68 16.16
N THR A 71 -12.93 -4.25 15.02
CA THR A 71 -12.41 -5.15 13.99
C THR A 71 -10.90 -5.22 14.13
N THR A 72 -10.35 -6.42 14.26
CA THR A 72 -8.93 -6.67 14.43
C THR A 72 -8.44 -7.69 13.40
N TYR A 73 -7.51 -7.29 12.57
CA TYR A 73 -6.85 -8.10 11.55
C TYR A 73 -5.42 -8.42 11.96
N MET A 74 -5.01 -9.66 11.70
CA MET A 74 -3.62 -10.08 11.65
C MET A 74 -3.30 -10.49 10.22
N PHE A 75 -2.18 -10.01 9.68
CA PHE A 75 -1.79 -10.29 8.31
C PHE A 75 -0.28 -10.54 8.16
N SER A 76 0.10 -11.15 7.03
CA SER A 76 1.50 -11.39 6.69
C SER A 76 1.72 -11.22 5.19
N TYR A 77 2.88 -10.68 4.83
CA TYR A 77 3.35 -10.53 3.45
C TYR A 77 4.12 -11.76 3.02
N LEU A 78 3.75 -12.37 1.89
CA LEU A 78 4.21 -13.67 1.41
C LEU A 78 4.45 -13.69 -0.10
N ASP A 79 5.18 -14.68 -0.57
CA ASP A 79 5.16 -15.07 -1.98
C ASP A 79 4.05 -16.11 -2.23
N ALA A 80 3.92 -16.54 -3.48
CA ALA A 80 3.02 -17.62 -3.87
C ALA A 80 3.64 -19.03 -3.67
N ASP A 81 4.61 -19.21 -2.76
CA ASP A 81 5.25 -20.50 -2.56
C ASP A 81 4.28 -21.50 -1.91
N SER A 82 4.21 -22.72 -2.46
CA SER A 82 3.32 -23.78 -1.96
C SER A 82 3.62 -24.27 -0.53
N ARG A 83 4.80 -23.94 0.02
CA ARG A 83 5.19 -24.26 1.41
C ARG A 83 4.60 -23.31 2.43
N ARG A 84 3.97 -22.20 2.00
CA ARG A 84 3.32 -21.25 2.90
C ARG A 84 2.15 -21.92 3.65
N PRO A 85 1.91 -21.54 4.92
CA PRO A 85 0.82 -22.12 5.70
C PRO A 85 -0.55 -21.74 5.13
N SER A 86 -1.59 -22.46 5.55
CA SER A 86 -2.97 -22.16 5.18
C SER A 86 -3.55 -21.02 6.03
N LEU A 87 -4.70 -20.47 5.60
CA LEU A 87 -5.42 -19.45 6.38
C LEU A 87 -5.89 -20.02 7.72
N GLU A 88 -6.25 -21.29 7.78
CA GLU A 88 -6.62 -21.98 9.01
C GLU A 88 -5.44 -22.03 9.98
N ALA A 89 -4.24 -22.42 9.51
CA ALA A 89 -3.05 -22.42 10.35
C ALA A 89 -2.68 -21.01 10.86
N MET A 90 -2.88 -19.99 10.04
CA MET A 90 -2.69 -18.60 10.46
C MET A 90 -3.75 -18.14 11.47
N LEU A 91 -4.99 -18.65 11.39
CA LEU A 91 -6.04 -18.39 12.37
C LEU A 91 -5.74 -19.07 13.72
N GLU A 92 -5.12 -20.25 13.74
CA GLU A 92 -4.66 -20.87 14.99
C GLU A 92 -3.60 -20.00 15.68
N ASP A 93 -2.72 -19.36 14.91
CA ASP A 93 -1.75 -18.39 15.45
C ASP A 93 -2.40 -17.07 15.91
N TYR A 94 -3.58 -16.71 15.38
CA TYR A 94 -4.26 -15.44 15.66
C TYR A 94 -4.75 -15.34 17.10
N TRP A 95 -5.45 -16.36 17.60
CA TRP A 95 -6.13 -16.32 18.90
C TRP A 95 -5.20 -15.99 20.08
N PRO A 96 -4.10 -16.73 20.33
CA PRO A 96 -3.21 -16.42 21.46
C PRO A 96 -2.48 -15.09 21.30
N ARG A 97 -2.31 -14.59 20.06
CA ARG A 97 -1.64 -13.31 19.82
C ARG A 97 -2.58 -12.12 19.96
N LEU A 98 -3.87 -12.30 19.68
CA LEU A 98 -4.89 -11.26 19.84
C LEU A 98 -4.90 -10.72 21.27
N GLU A 99 -4.86 -11.60 22.27
CA GLU A 99 -4.82 -11.22 23.69
C GLU A 99 -3.63 -10.31 24.00
N ARG A 100 -2.44 -10.70 23.52
CA ARG A 100 -1.21 -9.92 23.72
C ARG A 100 -1.27 -8.57 23.02
N TYR A 101 -1.77 -8.53 21.79
CA TYR A 101 -1.80 -7.32 20.98
C TYR A 101 -2.84 -6.31 21.50
N GLN A 102 -4.07 -6.77 21.78
CA GLN A 102 -5.15 -5.89 22.26
C GLN A 102 -5.16 -5.71 23.79
N GLY A 103 -4.41 -6.52 24.54
CA GLY A 103 -4.40 -6.48 26.01
C GLY A 103 -5.73 -6.93 26.62
N VAL A 104 -6.38 -7.92 26.01
CA VAL A 104 -7.71 -8.43 26.39
C VAL A 104 -7.68 -9.93 26.69
N CYS A 105 -8.67 -10.43 27.43
CA CYS A 105 -8.93 -11.87 27.57
C CYS A 105 -9.89 -12.32 26.46
N LEU A 106 -9.62 -13.45 25.79
CA LEU A 106 -10.52 -13.97 24.74
C LEU A 106 -11.91 -14.29 25.27
N ASP A 107 -12.03 -14.75 26.52
CA ASP A 107 -13.31 -15.12 27.14
C ASP A 107 -14.25 -13.91 27.32
N ASP A 108 -13.70 -12.69 27.35
CA ASP A 108 -14.48 -11.46 27.43
C ASP A 108 -15.00 -11.02 26.05
N LEU A 109 -14.46 -11.57 24.96
CA LEU A 109 -14.80 -11.19 23.61
C LEU A 109 -15.97 -11.99 23.05
N GLN A 110 -16.95 -11.27 22.50
CA GLN A 110 -18.06 -11.88 21.75
C GLN A 110 -17.80 -11.72 20.26
N VAL A 111 -17.23 -12.75 19.63
CA VAL A 111 -16.96 -12.78 18.18
C VAL A 111 -18.27 -12.69 17.40
N GLN A 112 -18.44 -11.60 16.65
CA GLN A 112 -19.58 -11.37 15.78
C GLN A 112 -19.33 -11.93 14.39
N ARG A 113 -18.09 -11.79 13.88
CA ARG A 113 -17.67 -12.27 12.56
C ARG A 113 -16.22 -12.72 12.57
N LEU A 114 -15.94 -13.79 11.83
CA LEU A 114 -14.60 -14.19 11.43
C LEU A 114 -14.32 -13.68 10.02
N MET A 115 -13.07 -13.30 9.76
CA MET A 115 -12.59 -12.86 8.45
C MET A 115 -11.36 -13.66 8.04
N PHE A 116 -11.34 -14.04 6.76
CA PHE A 116 -10.19 -14.62 6.08
C PHE A 116 -10.11 -14.00 4.69
N ALA A 117 -8.92 -13.61 4.26
CA ALA A 117 -8.73 -13.03 2.94
C ALA A 117 -7.33 -13.30 2.39
N LEU A 118 -7.26 -13.35 1.06
CA LEU A 118 -6.04 -13.46 0.28
C LEU A 118 -6.02 -12.30 -0.72
N PHE A 119 -4.97 -11.48 -0.67
CA PHE A 119 -4.79 -10.36 -1.58
C PHE A 119 -3.56 -10.61 -2.46
N PRO A 120 -3.74 -11.06 -3.71
CA PRO A 120 -2.64 -11.19 -4.65
C PRO A 120 -2.21 -9.80 -5.17
N ALA A 121 -0.90 -9.63 -5.36
CA ALA A 121 -0.31 -8.49 -6.05
C ALA A 121 0.69 -8.95 -7.11
N TYR A 122 0.79 -8.18 -8.19
CA TYR A 122 1.65 -8.46 -9.33
C TYR A 122 2.51 -7.25 -9.64
N ARG A 123 3.82 -7.43 -9.83
CA ARG A 123 4.77 -6.36 -10.15
C ARG A 123 4.43 -5.70 -11.49
N ASP A 124 3.95 -6.50 -12.43
CA ASP A 124 3.39 -6.01 -13.70
C ASP A 124 1.94 -5.53 -13.50
N SER A 125 1.81 -4.43 -12.76
CA SER A 125 0.56 -3.70 -12.54
C SER A 125 0.81 -2.18 -12.49
N PRO A 126 -0.17 -1.33 -12.87
CA PRO A 126 -1.53 -1.67 -13.30
C PRO A 126 -1.58 -2.43 -14.63
N LEU A 127 -2.50 -3.40 -14.75
CA LEU A 127 -2.68 -4.20 -15.95
C LEU A 127 -3.23 -3.31 -17.08
N ARG A 128 -2.46 -3.19 -18.16
CA ARG A 128 -2.90 -2.45 -19.36
C ARG A 128 -4.06 -3.19 -20.03
N ALA A 129 -4.93 -2.43 -20.71
CA ALA A 129 -6.06 -2.99 -21.44
C ALA A 129 -5.57 -3.99 -22.51
N PRO A 130 -5.98 -5.27 -22.44
CA PRO A 130 -5.49 -6.30 -23.34
C PRO A 130 -6.27 -6.36 -24.66
N LEU A 131 -7.49 -5.81 -24.69
CA LEU A 131 -8.43 -5.88 -25.80
C LEU A 131 -9.14 -4.54 -25.99
N ALA A 132 -9.64 -4.31 -27.20
CA ALA A 132 -10.52 -3.19 -27.46
C ALA A 132 -11.79 -3.29 -26.59
N ARG A 133 -12.28 -2.13 -26.11
CA ARG A 133 -13.52 -1.98 -25.33
C ARG A 133 -13.53 -2.74 -23.99
N VAL A 134 -12.38 -3.20 -23.49
CA VAL A 134 -12.23 -3.86 -22.19
C VAL A 134 -11.20 -3.12 -21.34
N LEU A 135 -11.63 -2.62 -20.18
CA LEU A 135 -10.76 -1.94 -19.22
C LEU A 135 -10.97 -2.51 -17.82
N GLN A 136 -9.87 -2.86 -17.16
CA GLN A 136 -9.87 -3.24 -15.75
C GLN A 136 -9.77 -1.97 -14.89
N VAL A 137 -10.51 -1.95 -13.79
CA VAL A 137 -10.53 -0.84 -12.81
C VAL A 137 -10.59 -1.40 -11.39
N GLY A 138 -10.12 -0.61 -10.42
CA GLY A 138 -9.96 -1.02 -9.02
C GLY A 138 -9.02 -2.21 -8.89
N ASP A 139 -9.30 -3.09 -7.94
CA ASP A 139 -8.53 -4.31 -7.66
C ASP A 139 -8.22 -5.15 -8.91
N ALA A 140 -9.16 -5.21 -9.87
CA ALA A 140 -8.99 -5.98 -11.09
C ALA A 140 -7.89 -5.41 -12.01
N SER A 141 -7.52 -4.13 -11.87
CA SER A 141 -6.39 -3.55 -12.60
C SER A 141 -5.07 -3.70 -11.85
N GLY A 142 -5.06 -4.04 -10.56
CA GLY A 142 -3.82 -4.09 -9.78
C GLY A 142 -3.24 -2.71 -9.46
N VAL A 143 -4.06 -1.65 -9.47
CA VAL A 143 -3.60 -0.27 -9.18
C VAL A 143 -3.40 0.00 -7.69
N GLN A 144 -3.84 -0.91 -6.83
CA GLN A 144 -3.63 -0.85 -5.38
C GLN A 144 -2.17 -1.07 -4.99
N SER A 145 -1.78 -0.48 -3.86
CA SER A 145 -0.47 -0.70 -3.24
C SER A 145 -0.26 -2.16 -2.83
N PRO A 146 0.93 -2.74 -3.08
CA PRO A 146 1.28 -4.04 -2.51
C PRO A 146 1.52 -3.96 -0.99
N MET A 147 1.52 -2.77 -0.39
CA MET A 147 1.71 -2.57 1.06
C MET A 147 0.36 -2.64 1.80
N SER A 148 -0.52 -1.67 1.55
CA SER A 148 -1.81 -1.60 2.27
C SER A 148 -2.87 -2.56 1.72
N PHE A 149 -2.73 -3.02 0.47
CA PHE A 149 -3.78 -3.69 -0.29
C PHE A 149 -5.12 -2.91 -0.29
N GLY A 150 -5.06 -1.60 -0.11
CA GLY A 150 -6.20 -0.68 0.03
C GLY A 150 -6.94 -0.42 -1.29
N GLY A 151 -7.62 -1.44 -1.81
CA GLY A 151 -8.32 -1.42 -3.10
C GLY A 151 -9.33 -0.29 -3.27
N PHE A 152 -10.15 -0.05 -2.24
CA PHE A 152 -11.13 1.04 -2.24
C PHE A 152 -10.48 2.42 -2.26
N GLY A 153 -9.39 2.61 -1.50
CA GLY A 153 -8.64 3.87 -1.46
C GLY A 153 -8.02 4.17 -2.83
N ALA A 154 -7.36 3.17 -3.43
CA ALA A 154 -6.77 3.29 -4.76
C ALA A 154 -7.83 3.56 -5.84
N LEU A 155 -8.97 2.86 -5.81
CA LEU A 155 -10.09 3.10 -6.73
C LEU A 155 -10.63 4.53 -6.59
N SER A 156 -10.92 4.97 -5.36
CA SER A 156 -11.47 6.30 -5.10
C SER A 156 -10.52 7.40 -5.57
N ARG A 157 -9.22 7.23 -5.29
CA ARG A 157 -8.15 8.14 -5.75
C ARG A 157 -8.08 8.25 -7.27
N HIS A 158 -8.27 7.15 -7.98
CA HIS A 158 -8.15 7.12 -9.45
C HIS A 158 -9.48 7.26 -10.20
N LEU A 159 -10.61 7.38 -9.50
CA LEU A 159 -11.94 7.38 -10.10
C LEU A 159 -12.11 8.50 -11.13
N ALA A 160 -11.77 9.73 -10.76
CA ALA A 160 -11.94 10.91 -11.62
C ALA A 160 -11.15 10.76 -12.94
N ARG A 161 -9.82 10.54 -12.85
CA ARG A 161 -8.97 10.38 -14.06
C ARG A 161 -9.42 9.22 -14.95
N THR A 162 -9.97 8.16 -14.35
CA THR A 162 -10.41 6.98 -15.10
C THR A 162 -11.74 7.26 -15.78
N ALA A 163 -12.69 7.89 -15.10
CA ALA A 163 -13.99 8.26 -15.65
C ALA A 163 -13.82 9.28 -16.78
N ASP A 164 -13.05 10.34 -16.55
CA ASP A 164 -12.78 11.39 -17.54
C ASP A 164 -12.09 10.81 -18.77
N GLY A 165 -11.09 9.94 -18.55
CA GLY A 165 -10.38 9.33 -19.66
C GLY A 165 -11.21 8.30 -20.44
N VAL A 166 -12.11 7.57 -19.81
CA VAL A 166 -13.09 6.73 -20.52
C VAL A 166 -14.07 7.58 -21.33
N ALA A 167 -14.57 8.68 -20.75
CA ALA A 167 -15.48 9.59 -21.44
C ALA A 167 -14.83 10.21 -22.68
N GLU A 168 -13.59 10.69 -22.55
CA GLU A 168 -12.82 11.22 -23.67
C GLU A 168 -12.55 10.16 -24.74
N ALA A 169 -12.14 8.96 -24.36
CA ALA A 169 -11.91 7.85 -25.29
C ALA A 169 -13.17 7.49 -26.09
N LEU A 170 -14.35 7.54 -25.46
CA LEU A 170 -15.63 7.32 -26.15
C LEU A 170 -15.94 8.41 -27.17
N LEU A 171 -15.70 9.69 -26.83
CA LEU A 171 -15.99 10.82 -27.71
C LEU A 171 -15.16 10.81 -29.00
N ILE A 172 -13.94 10.31 -28.93
CA ILE A 172 -13.01 10.27 -30.07
C ILE A 172 -12.88 8.86 -30.70
N ASP A 173 -13.72 7.91 -30.29
CA ASP A 173 -13.68 6.49 -30.65
C ASP A 173 -12.27 5.86 -30.50
N ALA A 174 -11.57 6.20 -29.42
CA ALA A 174 -10.27 5.64 -29.02
C ALA A 174 -10.46 4.45 -28.05
N MET A 175 -11.30 3.49 -28.45
CA MET A 175 -11.64 2.31 -27.64
C MET A 175 -10.80 1.07 -27.98
N ASP A 176 -9.68 1.23 -28.68
CA ASP A 176 -8.70 0.18 -28.91
C ASP A 176 -7.85 -0.13 -27.66
N ALA A 177 -7.17 -1.27 -27.68
CA ALA A 177 -6.38 -1.75 -26.54
C ALA A 177 -5.24 -0.78 -26.16
N GLU A 178 -4.60 -0.16 -27.14
CA GLU A 178 -3.49 0.78 -26.92
C GLU A 178 -3.98 2.02 -26.16
N SER A 179 -5.05 2.63 -26.66
CA SER A 179 -5.65 3.85 -26.12
C SER A 179 -6.23 3.63 -24.72
N LEU A 180 -6.98 2.55 -24.50
CA LEU A 180 -7.48 2.18 -23.17
C LEU A 180 -6.33 1.80 -22.24
N GLY A 181 -5.26 1.21 -22.76
CA GLY A 181 -4.07 0.87 -22.01
C GLY A 181 -3.32 2.07 -21.43
N LEU A 182 -3.60 3.29 -21.89
CA LEU A 182 -3.06 4.53 -21.29
C LEU A 182 -3.75 4.91 -19.98
N LEU A 183 -4.94 4.37 -19.69
CA LEU A 183 -5.68 4.60 -18.44
C LEU A 183 -5.11 3.80 -17.25
N ASN A 184 -4.34 2.75 -17.54
CA ASN A 184 -3.58 1.96 -16.56
C ASN A 184 -2.08 2.13 -16.84
N PRO A 185 -1.51 3.34 -16.63
CA PRO A 185 -0.12 3.61 -16.95
C PRO A 185 0.81 2.99 -15.91
N TYR A 186 2.10 2.91 -16.25
CA TYR A 186 3.14 2.64 -15.26
C TYR A 186 3.17 3.76 -14.19
N LEU A 187 3.10 3.34 -12.92
CA LEU A 187 3.11 4.21 -11.75
C LEU A 187 4.40 3.94 -10.93
N PRO A 188 5.44 4.78 -11.06
CA PRO A 188 6.71 4.52 -10.38
C PRO A 188 6.61 4.59 -8.85
N ASN A 189 5.75 5.44 -8.29
CA ASN A 189 5.49 5.46 -6.84
C ASN A 189 4.85 4.17 -6.31
N LEU A 190 3.99 3.53 -7.10
CA LEU A 190 3.43 2.22 -6.79
C LEU A 190 4.53 1.15 -6.90
N SER A 191 5.32 1.20 -7.98
CA SER A 191 6.39 0.22 -8.23
C SER A 191 7.52 0.30 -7.19
N ALA A 192 7.84 1.50 -6.69
CA ALA A 192 8.83 1.69 -5.64
C ALA A 192 8.41 1.04 -4.31
N GLN A 193 7.11 0.76 -4.10
CA GLN A 193 6.64 0.17 -2.86
C GLN A 193 7.00 -1.32 -2.71
N TRP A 194 7.33 -2.00 -3.81
CA TRP A 194 7.77 -3.39 -3.78
C TRP A 194 9.04 -3.62 -2.94
N ALA A 195 9.95 -2.66 -2.85
CA ALA A 195 11.13 -2.81 -2.00
C ALA A 195 10.77 -2.85 -0.50
N PHE A 196 9.74 -2.11 -0.09
CA PHE A 196 9.23 -2.18 1.28
C PHE A 196 8.55 -3.52 1.54
N TYR A 197 7.76 -4.00 0.58
CA TYR A 197 7.16 -5.33 0.64
C TYR A 197 8.23 -6.42 0.83
N ASP A 198 9.26 -6.40 -0.03
CA ASP A 198 10.36 -7.37 0.00
C ASP A 198 11.13 -7.30 1.33
N ALA A 199 11.26 -6.12 1.94
CA ALA A 199 11.89 -5.95 3.25
C ALA A 199 11.04 -6.45 4.44
N MET A 200 9.73 -6.59 4.25
CA MET A 200 8.77 -6.99 5.30
C MET A 200 8.28 -8.44 5.17
N LYS A 201 8.71 -9.15 4.13
CA LYS A 201 8.43 -10.57 3.91
C LYS A 201 9.63 -11.41 4.36
N LEU A 202 9.39 -12.62 4.82
CA LEU A 202 10.43 -13.64 4.98
C LEU A 202 10.37 -14.65 3.84
N GLU A 203 11.53 -15.04 3.31
CA GLU A 203 11.67 -16.16 2.38
C GLU A 203 11.54 -17.50 3.13
N PRO A 204 11.00 -18.57 2.51
CA PRO A 204 10.87 -19.86 3.19
C PRO A 204 12.24 -20.41 3.62
N GLY A 205 12.35 -20.85 4.87
CA GLY A 205 13.56 -21.33 5.52
C GLY A 205 14.48 -20.23 6.06
N SER A 206 14.04 -18.97 6.15
CA SER A 206 14.86 -17.85 6.64
C SER A 206 15.15 -17.98 8.14
N VAL A 207 14.14 -18.24 8.95
CA VAL A 207 14.26 -18.34 10.42
C VAL A 207 15.11 -19.54 10.84
N ALA A 208 15.18 -20.58 10.01
CA ALA A 208 16.02 -21.76 10.26
C ALA A 208 17.52 -21.50 10.04
N LYS A 209 17.91 -20.39 9.39
CA LYS A 209 19.32 -20.08 9.13
C LYS A 209 20.02 -19.69 10.44
N PRO A 210 21.21 -20.24 10.74
CA PRO A 210 21.97 -19.86 11.92
C PRO A 210 22.24 -18.35 11.97
N GLY A 211 21.93 -17.72 13.09
CA GLY A 211 22.16 -16.29 13.31
C GLY A 211 21.14 -15.34 12.65
N TYR A 212 20.01 -15.85 12.15
CA TYR A 212 18.93 -14.99 11.67
C TYR A 212 18.35 -14.14 12.83
N ASP A 213 18.31 -12.82 12.65
CA ASP A 213 17.69 -11.89 13.61
C ASP A 213 16.17 -11.90 13.42
N ARG A 214 15.46 -12.64 14.29
CA ARG A 214 14.00 -12.77 14.22
C ARG A 214 13.26 -11.46 14.53
N ASP A 215 13.94 -10.47 15.10
CA ASP A 215 13.37 -9.15 15.36
C ASP A 215 13.66 -8.15 14.23
N PHE A 216 14.36 -8.57 13.16
CA PHE A 216 14.84 -7.68 12.10
C PHE A 216 13.72 -6.79 11.53
N ILE A 217 12.58 -7.38 11.17
CA ILE A 217 11.47 -6.64 10.54
C ILE A 217 10.84 -5.66 11.53
N SER A 218 10.62 -6.09 12.77
CA SER A 218 10.10 -5.20 13.82
C SER A 218 11.06 -4.02 14.10
N LYS A 219 12.38 -4.26 14.20
CA LYS A 219 13.39 -3.19 14.33
C LYS A 219 13.40 -2.25 13.12
N MET A 220 13.29 -2.80 11.91
CA MET A 220 13.24 -2.03 10.67
C MET A 220 12.00 -1.13 10.65
N MET A 221 10.82 -1.67 10.97
CA MET A 221 9.57 -0.93 11.04
C MET A 221 9.61 0.18 12.09
N THR A 222 10.10 -0.11 13.30
CA THR A 222 10.27 0.90 14.37
C THR A 222 11.17 2.05 13.91
N GLY A 223 12.32 1.74 13.29
CA GLY A 223 13.21 2.79 12.80
C GLY A 223 12.58 3.62 11.69
N ASN A 224 11.85 2.99 10.76
CA ASN A 224 11.20 3.69 9.64
C ASN A 224 10.10 4.64 10.15
N PHE A 225 9.23 4.17 11.06
CA PHE A 225 8.21 5.02 11.67
C PHE A 225 8.80 6.12 12.56
N SER A 226 9.91 5.86 13.26
CA SER A 226 10.64 6.89 14.01
C SER A 226 11.18 7.99 13.09
N ALA A 227 11.77 7.61 11.95
CA ALA A 227 12.23 8.55 10.93
C ALA A 227 11.08 9.38 10.35
N MET A 228 9.95 8.76 10.00
CA MET A 228 8.76 9.47 9.51
C MET A 228 8.17 10.40 10.55
N ARG A 229 8.15 9.99 11.83
CA ARG A 229 7.67 10.83 12.94
C ARG A 229 8.49 12.11 13.09
N LYS A 230 9.82 12.06 12.90
CA LYS A 230 10.68 13.26 12.85
C LYS A 230 10.34 14.18 11.69
N GLY A 231 9.88 13.63 10.56
CA GLY A 231 9.40 14.39 9.40
C GLY A 231 8.00 15.00 9.56
N GLY A 232 7.25 14.63 10.60
CA GLY A 232 5.91 15.10 10.89
C GLY A 232 4.83 14.63 9.89
N ASP A 233 3.63 15.19 10.02
CA ASP A 233 2.45 14.79 9.24
C ASP A 233 2.61 14.93 7.72
N ALA A 234 3.45 15.88 7.28
CA ALA A 234 3.75 16.08 5.87
C ALA A 234 4.53 14.91 5.24
N VAL A 235 5.25 14.13 6.05
CA VAL A 235 5.96 12.91 5.63
C VAL A 235 5.13 11.67 5.94
N MET A 236 4.54 11.60 7.14
CA MET A 236 3.79 10.42 7.60
C MET A 236 2.52 10.17 6.78
N ARG A 237 1.66 11.18 6.60
CA ARG A 237 0.34 10.96 5.98
C ARG A 237 0.39 10.50 4.53
N PRO A 238 1.24 11.07 3.65
CA PRO A 238 1.39 10.55 2.29
C PRO A 238 1.81 9.08 2.25
N PHE A 239 2.71 8.68 3.16
CA PHE A 239 3.16 7.29 3.23
C PHE A 239 2.01 6.36 3.65
N LEU A 240 1.27 6.73 4.71
CA LEU A 240 0.13 5.96 5.22
C LEU A 240 -1.07 5.86 4.26
N GLN A 241 -1.11 6.68 3.20
CA GLN A 241 -2.17 6.68 2.19
C GLN A 241 -1.71 6.13 0.84
N ASP A 242 -0.56 5.43 0.81
CA ASP A 242 0.04 4.87 -0.42
C ASP A 242 0.27 5.91 -1.53
N VAL A 243 0.53 7.15 -1.14
CA VAL A 243 0.83 8.25 -2.05
C VAL A 243 2.29 8.73 -1.88
N PRO A 244 3.29 7.84 -1.70
CA PRO A 244 4.64 8.30 -1.46
C PRO A 244 5.14 9.12 -2.64
N SER A 245 5.66 10.31 -2.35
CA SER A 245 6.32 11.17 -3.33
C SER A 245 7.83 10.98 -3.29
N PHE A 246 8.53 11.49 -4.30
CA PHE A 246 9.99 11.44 -4.35
C PHE A 246 10.61 12.05 -3.08
N GLU A 247 10.12 13.23 -2.67
CA GLU A 247 10.60 13.92 -1.49
C GLU A 247 10.29 13.17 -0.19
N VAL A 248 9.07 12.66 -0.03
CA VAL A 248 8.67 11.93 1.18
C VAL A 248 9.53 10.68 1.36
N LEU A 249 9.71 9.88 0.32
CA LEU A 249 10.57 8.69 0.38
C LEU A 249 12.03 9.05 0.64
N GLY A 250 12.56 10.06 -0.07
CA GLY A 250 13.93 10.50 0.09
C GLY A 250 14.25 10.97 1.51
N ARG A 251 13.36 11.77 2.10
CA ARG A 251 13.49 12.24 3.49
C ARG A 251 13.42 11.08 4.48
N THR A 252 12.45 10.20 4.34
CA THR A 252 12.28 9.05 5.24
C THR A 252 13.48 8.12 5.20
N LEU A 253 13.92 7.70 4.01
CA LEU A 253 15.05 6.80 3.86
C LEU A 253 16.37 7.46 4.27
N GLY A 254 16.58 8.71 3.88
CA GLY A 254 17.74 9.50 4.30
C GLY A 254 17.85 9.61 5.82
N GLN A 255 16.74 9.96 6.47
CA GLN A 255 16.68 10.05 7.93
C GLN A 255 16.91 8.69 8.60
N TYR A 256 16.33 7.61 8.06
CA TYR A 256 16.56 6.25 8.56
C TYR A 256 18.04 5.85 8.48
N MET A 257 18.71 6.13 7.36
CA MET A 257 20.13 5.82 7.17
C MET A 257 21.03 6.58 8.15
N LEU A 258 20.64 7.81 8.52
CA LEU A 258 21.35 8.61 9.53
C LEU A 258 21.12 8.08 10.95
N ASP A 259 19.87 7.70 11.28
CA ASP A 259 19.48 7.26 12.61
C ASP A 259 19.95 5.82 12.92
N ALA A 260 19.96 4.95 11.91
CA ALA A 260 20.24 3.52 12.04
C ALA A 260 21.21 3.00 10.97
N PRO A 261 22.44 3.54 10.84
CA PRO A 261 23.38 3.17 9.78
C PRO A 261 23.77 1.68 9.80
N ARG A 262 23.76 1.06 10.98
CA ARG A 262 24.04 -0.38 11.15
C ARG A 262 22.96 -1.30 10.56
N MET A 263 21.74 -0.80 10.34
CA MET A 263 20.64 -1.57 9.75
C MET A 263 20.71 -1.63 8.23
N VAL A 264 21.45 -0.71 7.59
CA VAL A 264 21.51 -0.61 6.13
C VAL A 264 22.01 -1.90 5.47
N PRO A 265 23.10 -2.56 5.94
CA PRO A 265 23.53 -3.83 5.36
C PRO A 265 22.45 -4.93 5.44
N SER A 266 21.74 -5.02 6.58
CA SER A 266 20.66 -5.99 6.77
C SER A 266 19.48 -5.71 5.84
N LEU A 267 19.14 -4.44 5.62
CA LEU A 267 18.09 -4.03 4.67
C LEU A 267 18.48 -4.37 3.23
N VAL A 268 19.73 -4.08 2.82
CA VAL A 268 20.23 -4.43 1.49
C VAL A 268 20.23 -5.94 1.29
N PHE A 269 20.59 -6.72 2.31
CA PHE A 269 20.53 -8.18 2.26
C PHE A 269 19.09 -8.70 2.15
N ALA A 270 18.15 -8.14 2.93
CA ALA A 270 16.75 -8.54 2.92
C ALA A 270 16.07 -8.22 1.58
N VAL A 271 16.28 -7.02 1.04
CA VAL A 271 15.70 -6.62 -0.26
C VAL A 271 16.39 -7.34 -1.42
N GLY A 272 17.71 -7.52 -1.34
CA GLY A 272 18.54 -8.10 -2.39
C GLY A 272 18.95 -7.09 -3.47
N PRO A 273 20.11 -7.30 -4.14
CA PRO A 273 20.69 -6.32 -5.05
C PRO A 273 19.85 -6.04 -6.30
N ALA A 274 19.18 -7.07 -6.84
CA ALA A 274 18.33 -6.92 -8.03
C ALA A 274 17.10 -6.05 -7.74
N ASN A 275 16.42 -6.29 -6.62
CA ASN A 275 15.25 -5.50 -6.21
C ASN A 275 15.66 -4.08 -5.83
N LEU A 276 16.82 -3.89 -5.19
CA LEU A 276 17.36 -2.56 -4.90
C LEU A 276 17.66 -1.77 -6.18
N ALA A 277 18.28 -2.38 -7.18
CA ALA A 277 18.52 -1.74 -8.47
C ALA A 277 17.21 -1.36 -9.19
N ALA A 278 16.21 -2.25 -9.15
CA ALA A 278 14.87 -1.95 -9.66
C ALA A 278 14.25 -0.77 -8.91
N TRP A 279 14.34 -0.75 -7.57
CA TRP A 279 13.85 0.34 -6.74
C TRP A 279 14.49 1.69 -7.08
N VAL A 280 15.81 1.75 -7.25
CA VAL A 280 16.52 2.99 -7.65
C VAL A 280 15.96 3.51 -8.97
N ARG A 281 15.72 2.64 -9.95
CA ARG A 281 15.11 3.02 -11.23
C ARG A 281 13.69 3.59 -11.04
N HIS A 282 12.87 2.96 -10.20
CA HIS A 282 11.52 3.46 -9.88
C HIS A 282 11.59 4.83 -9.18
N TYR A 283 12.51 5.00 -8.22
CA TYR A 283 12.71 6.25 -7.49
C TYR A 283 13.17 7.39 -8.40
N ILE A 284 14.11 7.15 -9.33
CA ILE A 284 14.50 8.15 -10.35
C ILE A 284 13.31 8.50 -11.24
N ALA A 285 12.52 7.50 -11.66
CA ALA A 285 11.33 7.75 -12.47
C ALA A 285 10.28 8.59 -11.73
N MET A 286 10.12 8.43 -10.40
CA MET A 286 9.26 9.31 -9.59
C MET A 286 9.71 10.77 -9.68
N GLY A 287 11.02 11.02 -9.51
CA GLY A 287 11.58 12.38 -9.64
C GLY A 287 11.36 12.98 -11.03
N ALA A 288 11.59 12.19 -12.08
CA ALA A 288 11.31 12.62 -13.46
C ALA A 288 9.81 12.92 -13.70
N TYR A 289 8.92 12.09 -13.14
CA TYR A 289 7.47 12.29 -13.24
C TYR A 289 7.02 13.56 -12.50
N GLN A 290 7.61 13.83 -11.33
CA GLN A 290 7.33 15.04 -10.57
C GLN A 290 7.77 16.30 -11.34
N LEU A 291 8.95 16.28 -11.96
CA LEU A 291 9.43 17.39 -12.80
C LEU A 291 8.53 17.61 -14.02
N ALA A 292 8.16 16.54 -14.72
CA ALA A 292 7.27 16.63 -15.88
C ALA A 292 5.88 17.17 -15.48
N HIS A 293 5.31 16.66 -14.38
CA HIS A 293 4.05 17.18 -13.84
C HIS A 293 4.15 18.66 -13.49
N GLY A 294 5.19 19.06 -12.75
CA GLY A 294 5.41 20.46 -12.36
C GLY A 294 5.57 21.40 -13.55
N PHE A 295 6.27 20.97 -14.61
CA PHE A 295 6.42 21.77 -15.83
C PHE A 295 5.07 22.07 -16.50
N PHE A 296 4.21 21.06 -16.67
CA PHE A 296 2.89 21.24 -17.29
C PHE A 296 1.89 21.98 -16.40
N GLU A 297 1.95 21.80 -15.08
CA GLU A 297 1.15 22.60 -14.14
C GLU A 297 1.56 24.08 -14.15
N ALA A 298 2.86 24.37 -14.33
CA ALA A 298 3.37 25.73 -14.42
C ALA A 298 3.13 26.39 -15.79
N SER A 299 2.68 25.62 -16.79
CA SER A 299 2.52 26.08 -18.19
C SER A 299 1.10 25.82 -18.73
N PRO A 300 0.03 26.39 -18.10
CA PRO A 300 -1.34 26.13 -18.53
C PRO A 300 -1.63 26.60 -19.96
N SER A 301 -1.05 27.72 -20.41
CA SER A 301 -1.21 28.20 -21.78
C SER A 301 -0.57 27.28 -22.83
N LEU A 302 0.51 26.57 -22.47
CA LEU A 302 1.09 25.55 -23.33
C LEU A 302 0.15 24.35 -23.46
N VAL A 303 -0.50 23.94 -22.37
CA VAL A 303 -1.50 22.87 -22.39
C VAL A 303 -2.66 23.25 -23.32
N GLU A 304 -3.24 24.43 -23.12
CA GLU A 304 -4.34 24.91 -23.96
C GLU A 304 -3.95 24.96 -25.45
N ALA A 305 -2.76 25.50 -25.76
CA ALA A 305 -2.26 25.54 -27.13
C ALA A 305 -2.05 24.12 -27.71
N LEU A 306 -1.55 23.17 -26.92
CA LEU A 306 -1.40 21.78 -27.37
C LEU A 306 -2.75 21.12 -27.62
N ASP A 307 -3.75 21.37 -26.77
CA ASP A 307 -5.09 20.81 -26.92
C ASP A 307 -5.80 21.33 -28.18
N GLU A 308 -5.53 22.58 -28.58
CA GLU A 308 -6.04 23.15 -29.84
C GLU A 308 -5.30 22.66 -31.09
N LEU A 309 -3.99 22.42 -30.98
CA LEU A 309 -3.12 22.11 -32.13
C LEU A 309 -3.02 20.60 -32.42
N LEU A 310 -3.14 19.74 -31.41
CA LEU A 310 -2.91 18.31 -31.56
C LEU A 310 -4.15 17.59 -32.12
N PRO A 311 -3.97 16.58 -32.98
CA PRO A 311 -5.06 15.70 -33.37
C PRO A 311 -5.70 15.03 -32.14
N PRO A 312 -7.02 14.74 -32.14
CA PRO A 312 -7.73 14.30 -30.93
C PRO A 312 -7.11 13.09 -30.21
N ARG A 313 -6.65 12.07 -30.95
CA ARG A 313 -5.99 10.89 -30.36
C ARG A 313 -4.63 11.21 -29.75
N VAL A 314 -3.91 12.19 -30.28
CA VAL A 314 -2.61 12.63 -29.75
C VAL A 314 -2.81 13.48 -28.49
N ALA A 315 -3.81 14.37 -28.51
CA ALA A 315 -4.22 15.13 -27.31
C ALA A 315 -4.64 14.18 -26.18
N TYR A 316 -5.50 13.19 -26.46
CA TYR A 316 -5.87 12.14 -25.51
C TYR A 316 -4.65 11.43 -24.91
N ALA A 317 -3.68 11.03 -25.75
CA ALA A 317 -2.48 10.38 -25.26
C ALA A 317 -1.65 11.29 -24.34
N LEU A 318 -1.55 12.58 -24.65
CA LEU A 318 -0.90 13.58 -23.80
C LEU A 318 -1.65 13.76 -22.47
N HIS A 319 -2.98 13.83 -22.48
CA HIS A 319 -3.80 13.89 -21.26
C HIS A 319 -3.53 12.70 -20.34
N ARG A 320 -3.60 11.48 -20.88
CA ARG A 320 -3.32 10.25 -20.11
C ARG A 320 -1.88 10.18 -19.64
N ARG A 321 -0.93 10.75 -20.40
CA ARG A 321 0.47 10.85 -19.99
C ARG A 321 0.64 11.83 -18.82
N ARG A 322 -0.07 12.96 -18.82
CA ARG A 322 -0.09 13.92 -17.71
C ARG A 322 -0.72 13.31 -16.46
N ASP A 323 -1.78 12.53 -16.60
CA ASP A 323 -2.34 11.73 -15.50
C ASP A 323 -1.28 10.78 -14.93
N ALA A 324 -0.56 10.05 -15.80
CA ALA A 324 0.52 9.15 -15.35
C ALA A 324 1.61 9.88 -14.56
N TRP A 325 2.04 11.07 -15.00
CA TRP A 325 3.03 11.88 -14.29
C TRP A 325 2.54 12.33 -12.92
N LYS A 326 1.32 12.87 -12.84
CA LYS A 326 0.73 13.36 -11.60
C LYS A 326 0.56 12.23 -10.57
N PHE A 327 -0.11 11.15 -10.96
CA PHE A 327 -0.42 10.05 -10.05
C PHE A 327 0.79 9.16 -9.78
N GLY A 328 1.68 9.00 -10.75
CA GLY A 328 2.90 8.20 -10.63
C GLY A 328 3.99 8.86 -9.78
N SER A 329 3.93 10.17 -9.57
CA SER A 329 4.83 10.91 -8.67
C SER A 329 4.24 11.15 -7.27
N GLY A 330 2.98 10.77 -7.03
CA GLY A 330 2.26 11.06 -5.78
C GLY A 330 1.78 12.51 -5.63
N MET A 331 1.86 13.32 -6.69
CA MET A 331 1.50 14.75 -6.68
C MET A 331 0.00 15.01 -6.75
N ASP A 332 -0.81 13.96 -6.90
CA ASP A 332 -2.26 14.04 -6.72
C ASP A 332 -2.66 14.18 -5.24
N TYR A 333 -1.77 13.85 -4.30
CA TYR A 333 -1.97 14.13 -2.89
C TYR A 333 -1.66 15.59 -2.57
N LYS A 334 -2.61 16.28 -1.93
CA LYS A 334 -2.44 17.64 -1.41
C LYS A 334 -2.52 17.62 0.10
N TYR A 335 -1.38 17.83 0.76
CA TYR A 335 -1.36 17.99 2.21
C TYR A 335 -2.16 19.23 2.60
N SER A 336 -3.11 19.06 3.52
CA SER A 336 -3.86 20.16 4.12
C SER A 336 -3.77 20.07 5.64
N PRO A 337 -3.13 21.05 6.30
CA PRO A 337 -3.14 21.14 7.76
C PRO A 337 -4.56 21.24 8.36
N ALA A 338 -5.54 21.70 7.58
CA ALA A 338 -6.93 21.78 8.02
C ALA A 338 -7.60 20.40 8.06
N LEU A 339 -7.31 19.53 7.08
CA LEU A 339 -7.73 18.12 7.10
C LEU A 339 -6.98 17.32 8.17
N ALA A 340 -5.84 17.82 8.64
CA ALA A 340 -5.09 17.19 9.72
C ALA A 340 -5.80 17.23 11.08
N LYS A 341 -6.71 18.18 11.29
CA LYS A 341 -7.43 18.42 12.55
C LYS A 341 -8.64 17.51 12.81
N VAL A 342 -8.96 16.56 11.92
CA VAL A 342 -10.22 15.81 12.01
C VAL A 342 -10.22 14.71 13.09
N VAL A 343 -9.12 14.43 13.80
CA VAL A 343 -9.08 13.42 14.88
C VAL A 343 -8.48 13.95 16.19
N ASP A 344 -8.73 15.22 16.51
CA ASP A 344 -8.49 15.76 17.87
C ASP A 344 -9.83 16.12 18.55
N ARG A 345 -10.84 15.27 18.32
CA ARG A 345 -12.16 15.34 18.99
C ARG A 345 -12.40 14.10 19.84
N ALA A 346 -11.47 13.85 20.75
CA ALA A 346 -11.77 13.29 22.07
C ALA A 346 -10.60 13.68 22.97
N GLY A 347 -10.86 14.45 24.01
CA GLY A 347 -9.83 14.94 24.94
C GLY A 347 -9.19 13.80 25.73
N VAL A 348 -8.25 13.08 25.13
CA VAL A 348 -7.42 12.08 25.80
C VAL A 348 -6.00 12.62 25.87
N LYS A 349 -5.78 13.54 26.81
CA LYS A 349 -4.46 13.67 27.44
C LYS A 349 -4.27 12.43 28.31
N ARG A 350 -3.37 11.52 27.96
CA ARG A 350 -2.70 10.64 28.93
C ARG A 350 -1.32 10.18 28.47
N ALA A 351 -0.33 10.69 29.21
CA ALA A 351 0.91 10.06 29.66
C ALA A 351 1.74 9.24 28.65
N VAL A 352 2.70 9.92 28.00
CA VAL A 352 4.00 9.33 27.66
C VAL A 352 5.07 10.16 28.35
N GLU A 353 4.99 10.22 29.68
CA GLU A 353 6.05 10.65 30.59
C GLU A 353 5.91 9.81 31.86
N ALA A 354 6.39 8.57 31.80
CA ALA A 354 6.84 7.81 32.96
C ALA A 354 7.75 6.68 32.46
N ASP A 355 8.88 6.54 33.16
CA ASP A 355 9.89 5.48 33.14
C ASP A 355 10.93 5.51 32.00
N VAL A 356 11.88 6.43 32.20
CA VAL A 356 13.33 6.12 32.14
C VAL A 356 13.71 5.36 33.40
#